data_AF-A0A959Y3Q7-F1
#
_entry.id   AF-A0A959Y3Q7-F1
#
_cell.length_a   1.000
_cell.length_b   1.000
_cell.length_c   1.000
_cell.angle_alpha   90.00
_cell.angle_beta   90.00
_cell.angle_gamma   90.00
#
_symmetry.space_group_name_H-M   'P 1'
#
loop_
_entity.id
_entity.type
_entity.pdbx_description
1 polymer ?
#
loop_
_entity_poly.entity_id
_entity_poly.type
_entity_poly.pdbx_seq_one_letter_code
_entity_poly.pdbx_strand_id
1 'polypeptide(L)'
;MRSSSLLITLTTLFTACGQGNQQEQLPAEAARNKDTLVHQGTPLAQYVVEAFADDRGTVWFGTMEHGMASYNGNELAFFPGTEGLIVANITQDAEGRI
;
A
#
# COMPACT_ATOMS: atom_id res chain seq x y z
N MET A 1 -52.04 -28.58 6.78
CA MET A 1 -50.58 -28.78 6.91
C MET A 1 -50.24 -30.17 6.40
N ARG A 2 -49.09 -30.29 5.73
CA ARG A 2 -48.51 -31.46 5.02
C ARG A 2 -48.92 -31.55 3.55
N SER A 3 -48.04 -31.05 2.68
CA SER A 3 -47.86 -31.60 1.34
C SER A 3 -46.37 -31.76 1.08
N SER A 4 -46.03 -32.99 0.71
CA SER A 4 -44.72 -33.55 0.44
C SER A 4 -44.08 -32.99 -0.83
N SER A 5 -42.75 -32.98 -0.80
CA SER A 5 -41.83 -32.75 -1.92
C SER A 5 -42.00 -33.76 -3.06
N LEU A 6 -41.90 -33.29 -4.31
CA LEU A 6 -41.28 -34.05 -5.42
C LEU A 6 -40.79 -33.08 -6.53
N LEU A 7 -39.58 -33.34 -7.02
CA LEU A 7 -38.84 -32.71 -8.12
C LEU A 7 -39.64 -32.59 -9.44
N ILE A 8 -39.28 -31.61 -10.29
CA ILE A 8 -38.78 -31.83 -11.68
C ILE A 8 -38.23 -30.50 -12.26
N THR A 9 -37.11 -30.65 -12.98
CA THR A 9 -36.20 -29.69 -13.62
C THR A 9 -36.74 -29.01 -14.88
N LEU A 10 -35.96 -28.05 -15.44
CA LEU A 10 -35.96 -27.47 -16.80
C LEU A 10 -36.59 -26.06 -16.84
N THR A 11 -35.83 -24.97 -16.99
CA THR A 11 -35.30 -24.51 -18.28
C THR A 11 -34.09 -23.57 -18.13
N THR A 12 -32.95 -23.88 -18.76
CA THR A 12 -31.87 -22.91 -19.01
C THR A 12 -31.77 -22.67 -20.51
N LEU A 13 -32.31 -21.54 -20.97
CA LEU A 13 -32.02 -20.97 -22.29
C LEU A 13 -31.90 -19.46 -22.12
N PHE A 14 -30.66 -18.99 -21.88
CA PHE A 14 -30.27 -17.65 -22.27
C PHE A 14 -29.16 -17.77 -23.31
N THR A 15 -29.46 -17.19 -24.46
CA THR A 15 -28.78 -17.30 -25.74
C THR A 15 -27.80 -16.14 -25.91
N ALA A 16 -26.63 -16.44 -26.50
CA ALA A 16 -25.77 -15.53 -27.27
C ALA A 16 -25.18 -14.31 -26.52
N CYS A 17 -24.06 -13.68 -26.89
CA CYS A 17 -23.39 -13.52 -28.18
C CYS A 17 -21.86 -13.58 -27.99
N GLY A 18 -21.13 -13.89 -29.06
CA GLY A 18 -19.67 -13.89 -29.07
C GLY A 18 -19.05 -12.48 -29.13
N GLN A 19 -17.78 -12.41 -28.73
CA GLN A 19 -16.68 -11.52 -29.12
C GLN A 19 -15.45 -12.15 -28.43
N GLY A 20 -14.43 -12.61 -29.14
CA GLY A 20 -13.43 -11.78 -29.79
C GLY A 20 -12.20 -11.66 -28.88
N ASN A 21 -11.04 -12.00 -29.44
CA ASN A 21 -9.65 -11.70 -29.00
C ASN A 21 -8.89 -12.87 -28.37
N GLN A 22 -7.94 -13.42 -29.14
CA GLN A 22 -6.89 -14.30 -28.65
C GLN A 22 -6.01 -13.50 -27.66
N GLN A 23 -5.93 -13.97 -26.42
CA GLN A 23 -4.90 -13.57 -25.47
C GLN A 23 -3.56 -14.16 -25.90
N GLU A 24 -2.61 -13.32 -26.30
CA GLU A 24 -1.20 -13.67 -26.13
C GLU A 24 -0.82 -13.25 -24.70
N GLN A 25 -1.08 -14.15 -23.75
CA GLN A 25 -0.60 -13.99 -22.38
C GLN A 25 0.89 -14.35 -22.35
N LEU A 26 1.74 -13.35 -22.10
CA LEU A 26 3.05 -13.58 -21.49
C LEU A 26 2.85 -14.47 -20.25
N PRO A 27 3.74 -15.45 -20.01
CA PRO A 27 3.57 -16.42 -18.94
C PRO A 27 3.42 -15.72 -17.59
N ALA A 28 2.43 -16.17 -16.83
CA ALA A 28 2.10 -15.68 -15.50
C ALA A 28 3.33 -15.76 -14.59
N GLU A 29 4.01 -14.63 -14.43
CA GLU A 29 5.02 -14.46 -13.39
C GLU A 29 4.30 -14.45 -12.04
N ALA A 30 4.34 -15.63 -11.41
CA ALA A 30 4.12 -15.93 -10.00
C ALA A 30 3.24 -14.94 -9.23
N ALA A 31 2.03 -15.42 -8.88
CA ALA A 31 1.13 -14.89 -7.87
C ALA A 31 1.83 -14.01 -6.82
N ARG A 32 1.72 -12.68 -6.97
CA ARG A 32 2.04 -11.72 -5.92
C ARG A 32 1.11 -12.01 -4.75
N ASN A 33 1.65 -12.68 -3.73
CA ASN A 33 0.98 -12.95 -2.47
C ASN A 33 0.57 -11.62 -1.82
N LYS A 34 -0.73 -11.29 -1.90
CA LYS A 34 -1.29 -10.06 -1.33
C LYS A 34 -1.39 -10.10 0.20
N ASP A 35 -1.01 -11.21 0.84
CA ASP A 35 -1.02 -11.36 2.30
C ASP A 35 0.31 -10.92 2.95
N THR A 36 1.08 -10.05 2.28
CA THR A 36 2.30 -9.48 2.85
C THR A 36 1.95 -8.33 3.81
N LEU A 37 1.64 -8.73 5.06
CA LEU A 37 1.94 -8.07 6.34
C LEU A 37 1.52 -6.59 6.51
N VAL A 38 0.27 -6.35 6.93
CA VAL A 38 -0.06 -5.12 7.67
C VAL A 38 0.20 -5.38 9.15
N HIS A 39 1.33 -4.87 9.63
CA HIS A 39 1.68 -4.76 11.05
C HIS A 39 0.73 -3.76 11.73
N GLN A 40 0.39 -4.00 13.01
CA GLN A 40 -0.53 -3.14 13.77
C GLN A 40 0.04 -1.72 13.91
N GLY A 41 -0.60 -0.76 13.25
CA GLY A 41 -0.25 0.67 13.24
C GLY A 41 -0.63 1.30 11.90
N THR A 42 -1.05 2.57 11.91
CA THR A 42 -1.21 3.32 10.66
C THR A 42 0.16 3.44 9.98
N PRO A 43 0.31 3.07 8.69
CA PRO A 43 1.57 3.26 7.97
C PRO A 43 2.03 4.73 8.01
N LEU A 44 3.34 4.96 8.10
CA LEU A 44 3.95 6.30 8.08
C LEU A 44 3.52 7.12 6.84
N ALA A 45 3.63 6.51 5.67
CA ALA A 45 3.24 7.05 4.37
C ALA A 45 3.11 5.91 3.37
N GLN A 46 2.44 6.15 2.25
CA GLN A 46 2.42 5.20 1.13
C GLN A 46 3.80 5.11 0.47
N TYR A 47 4.51 6.23 0.39
CA TYR A 47 5.86 6.29 -0.18
C TYR A 47 6.83 7.05 0.72
N VAL A 48 7.84 6.34 1.21
CA VAL A 48 9.04 6.91 1.81
C VAL A 48 10.08 7.02 0.69
N VAL A 49 10.60 8.23 0.49
CA VAL A 49 11.56 8.57 -0.57
C VAL A 49 12.98 8.57 -0.01
N GLU A 50 13.15 8.99 1.23
CA GLU A 50 14.44 9.13 1.90
C GLU A 50 14.36 8.60 3.33
N ALA A 51 15.43 7.97 3.80
CA ALA A 51 15.63 7.63 5.20
C ALA A 51 17.06 7.98 5.61
N PHE A 52 17.19 8.90 6.57
CA PHE A 52 18.47 9.45 7.03
C PHE A 52 18.59 9.32 8.55
N ALA A 53 19.66 8.72 9.06
CA ALA A 53 19.92 8.65 10.50
C ALA A 53 20.88 9.75 10.92
N ASP A 54 20.49 10.56 11.90
CA ASP A 54 21.36 11.59 12.46
C ASP A 54 22.34 11.02 13.51
N ASP A 55 23.32 11.83 13.89
CA ASP A 55 24.35 11.46 14.88
C ASP A 55 23.80 11.20 16.29
N ARG A 56 22.56 11.61 16.59
CA ARG A 56 21.85 11.35 17.85
C ARG A 56 21.02 10.06 17.81
N GLY A 57 21.02 9.36 16.67
CA GLY A 57 20.26 8.13 16.48
C GLY A 57 18.79 8.34 16.13
N THR A 58 18.37 9.57 15.82
CA THR A 58 17.03 9.84 15.27
C THR A 58 17.03 9.50 13.80
N VAL A 59 16.03 8.74 13.35
CA VAL A 59 15.82 8.44 11.94
C VAL A 59 14.80 9.40 11.37
N TRP A 60 15.19 10.09 10.31
CA TRP A 60 14.40 11.05 9.56
C TRP A 60 13.91 10.43 8.27
N PHE A 61 12.65 10.67 7.94
CA PHE A 61 11.99 10.13 6.75
C PHE A 61 11.46 11.26 5.88
N GLY A 62 11.85 11.26 4.62
CA GLY A 62 11.23 12.07 3.59
C GLY A 62 10.13 11.28 2.90
N THR A 63 8.94 11.86 2.75
CA THR A 63 7.78 11.19 2.14
C THR A 63 7.28 11.96 0.92
N MET A 64 6.45 11.32 0.09
CA MET A 64 5.86 12.00 -1.06
C MET A 64 4.68 12.91 -0.68
N GLU A 65 3.85 12.49 0.27
CA GLU A 65 2.57 13.18 0.58
C GLU A 65 2.49 13.78 1.99
N HIS A 66 3.27 13.28 2.94
CA HIS A 66 3.16 13.67 4.37
C HIS A 66 4.33 14.53 4.84
N GLY A 67 5.18 15.01 3.94
CA GLY A 67 6.34 15.83 4.29
C GLY A 67 7.44 15.01 4.97
N MET A 68 8.02 15.59 6.03
CA MET A 68 9.11 15.00 6.80
C MET A 68 8.59 14.42 8.12
N ALA A 69 9.10 13.25 8.50
CA ALA A 69 8.84 12.66 9.82
C ALA A 69 10.15 12.24 10.50
N SER A 70 10.13 12.09 11.81
CA SER A 70 11.26 11.62 12.63
C SER A 70 10.83 10.50 13.56
N TYR A 71 11.75 9.59 13.85
CA TYR A 71 11.58 8.49 14.81
C TYR A 71 12.79 8.42 15.73
N ASN A 72 12.57 8.57 17.03
CA ASN A 72 13.63 8.59 18.05
C ASN A 72 13.85 7.23 18.75
N GLY A 73 13.26 6.15 18.24
CA GLY A 73 13.26 4.83 18.89
C GLY A 73 12.02 4.56 19.76
N ASN A 74 11.23 5.59 20.06
CA ASN A 74 10.04 5.48 20.90
C ASN A 74 8.79 6.01 20.20
N GLU A 75 8.89 7.18 19.58
CA GLU A 75 7.75 7.89 18.97
C GLU A 75 8.06 8.37 17.56
N LEU A 76 7.02 8.41 16.74
CA LEU A 76 7.03 9.00 15.40
C LEU A 76 6.41 10.40 15.46
N ALA A 77 7.09 11.40 14.92
CA ALA A 77 6.60 12.78 14.87
C ALA A 77 6.76 13.39 13.47
N PHE A 78 5.70 14.03 12.96
CA PHE A 78 5.71 14.77 11.71
C PHE A 78 6.23 16.20 11.92
N PHE A 79 6.98 16.72 10.95
CA PHE A 79 7.53 18.06 11.00
C PHE A 79 6.53 19.07 10.44
N PRO A 80 6.09 20.05 11.26
CA PRO A 80 5.05 20.98 10.83
C PRO A 80 5.54 21.89 9.71
N GLY A 81 4.64 22.26 8.80
CA GLY A 81 4.93 23.10 7.64
C GLY A 81 5.54 22.36 6.45
N THR A 82 5.68 21.03 6.54
CA THR A 82 6.13 20.18 5.44
C THR A 82 4.99 19.38 4.80
N GLU A 83 3.77 19.52 5.30
CA GLU A 83 2.60 18.79 4.81
C GLU A 83 2.35 19.07 3.32
N GLY A 84 2.15 18.02 2.52
CA GLY A 84 1.98 18.13 1.08
C GLY A 84 3.25 18.43 0.28
N LEU A 85 4.40 18.59 0.94
CA LEU A 85 5.69 18.66 0.26
C LEU A 85 6.25 17.26 0.04
N ILE A 86 6.84 17.04 -1.14
CA ILE A 86 7.71 15.89 -1.38
C ILE A 86 9.08 16.23 -0.78
N VAL A 87 9.47 15.51 0.26
CA VAL A 87 10.80 15.64 0.86
C VAL A 87 11.68 14.54 0.28
N ALA A 88 12.49 14.90 -0.71
CA ALA A 88 13.26 13.95 -1.50
C ALA A 88 14.67 13.67 -0.96
N ASN A 89 15.23 14.56 -0.12
CA ASN A 89 16.55 14.41 0.48
C ASN A 89 16.54 15.05 1.88
N ILE A 90 17.29 14.46 2.80
CA ILE A 90 17.49 14.92 4.17
C ILE A 90 18.99 14.75 4.47
N THR A 91 19.61 15.75 5.08
CA THR A 91 21.03 15.67 5.47
C THR A 91 21.22 16.40 6.78
N GLN A 92 22.22 15.97 7.55
CA GLN A 92 22.68 16.71 8.71
C GLN A 92 23.86 17.62 8.32
N ASP A 93 23.86 18.86 8.78
CA ASP A 93 25.02 19.74 8.66
C ASP A 93 26.03 19.55 9.80
N ALA A 94 27.16 20.26 9.72
CA ALA A 94 28.24 20.13 10.70
C ALA A 94 27.86 20.60 12.11
N GLU A 95 26.80 21.41 12.25
CA GLU A 95 26.28 21.85 13.54
C GLU A 95 25.20 20.88 14.09
N GLY A 96 24.92 19.79 13.39
CA GLY A 96 23.96 18.78 13.79
C GLY A 96 22.50 19.13 13.43
N ARG A 97 22.27 20.15 12.60
CA ARG A 97 20.93 20.53 12.13
C ARG A 97 20.55 19.70 10.92
N ILE A 98 19.25 19.46 10.79
CA ILE A 98 18.62 18.73 9.68
C ILE A 98 18.04 19.73 8.70
#